data_AF-A0A966SK35-F1
#
_entry.id   AF-A0A966SK35-F1
#
_cell.length_a   1.000
_cell.length_b   1.000
_cell.length_c   1.000
_cell.angle_alpha   90.00
_cell.angle_beta   90.00
_cell.angle_gamma   90.00
#
_symmetry.space_group_name_H-M   'P 1'
#
loop_
_entity.id
_entity.type
_entity.pdbx_description
1 polymer ?
#
loop_
_entity_poly.entity_id
_entity_poly.type
_entity_poly.pdbx_seq_one_letter_code
_entity_poly.pdbx_strand_id
1 'polypeptide(L)'
;MNKLTLSLTALTVVIAAGAYAGAGAYAAEKETYGTETKIERDSDGNYTRKTTEESEDENGTKVENERKVKVDVDSDGDRETTVETKTSTDPKGLLNKKSSKTKDRTSMKNGKIERSHKRVVNGKTVEEENHTQQ
;
A
#
# COMPACT_ATOMS: atom_id res chain seq x y z
N MET A 1 -16.40 -25.69 32.39
CA MET A 1 -16.50 -24.30 31.89
C MET A 1 -15.12 -23.69 31.96
N ASN A 2 -14.31 -23.85 30.91
CA ASN A 2 -12.94 -23.35 30.89
C ASN A 2 -12.92 -22.00 30.16
N LYS A 3 -12.69 -20.93 30.93
CA LYS A 3 -12.40 -19.60 30.39
C LYS A 3 -10.97 -19.63 29.85
N LEU A 4 -10.82 -19.68 28.52
CA LEU A 4 -9.52 -19.58 27.87
C LEU A 4 -9.21 -18.10 27.65
N THR A 5 -8.43 -17.53 28.56
CA THR A 5 -7.93 -16.16 28.50
C THR A 5 -6.85 -16.11 27.40
N LEU A 6 -7.21 -15.66 26.18
CA LEU A 6 -6.21 -15.38 25.15
C LEU A 6 -5.58 -13.99 25.40
N SER A 7 -4.35 -14.03 25.88
CA SER A 7 -3.42 -12.90 25.94
C SER A 7 -3.19 -12.35 24.52
N LEU A 8 -3.73 -11.16 24.25
CA LEU A 8 -3.52 -10.43 23.01
C LEU A 8 -2.10 -9.87 23.01
N THR A 9 -1.18 -10.57 22.34
CA THR A 9 0.19 -10.09 22.14
C THR A 9 0.12 -8.97 21.11
N ALA A 10 0.17 -7.72 21.58
CA ALA A 10 0.25 -6.55 20.71
C ALA A 10 1.55 -6.63 19.89
N LEU A 11 1.42 -6.87 18.58
CA LEU A 11 2.55 -6.82 17.66
C LEU A 11 2.91 -5.35 17.42
N THR A 12 3.92 -4.88 18.15
CA THR A 12 4.53 -3.55 17.98
C THR A 12 5.27 -3.53 16.64
N VAL A 13 4.66 -2.97 15.59
CA VAL A 13 5.35 -2.72 14.32
C VAL A 13 6.06 -1.37 14.42
N VAL A 14 7.39 -1.43 14.54
CA VAL A 14 8.29 -0.27 14.46
C VAL A 14 8.19 0.33 13.06
N ILE A 15 7.68 1.56 12.94
CA ILE A 15 7.70 2.32 11.69
C ILE A 15 9.00 3.12 11.66
N ALA A 16 10.00 2.62 10.95
CA ALA A 16 11.17 3.41 10.59
C ALA A 16 10.76 4.43 9.51
N ALA A 17 10.59 5.70 9.90
CA ALA A 17 10.50 6.81 8.97
C ALA A 17 11.89 7.05 8.37
N GLY A 18 12.18 6.37 7.26
CA GLY A 18 13.41 6.58 6.49
C GLY A 18 13.31 7.87 5.68
N ALA A 19 13.59 9.02 6.30
CA ALA A 19 13.96 10.22 5.56
C ALA A 19 15.43 10.08 5.12
N TYR A 20 15.67 9.52 3.94
CA TYR A 20 16.98 9.61 3.29
C TYR A 20 17.12 11.00 2.68
N ALA A 21 17.54 11.97 3.49
CA ALA A 21 18.11 13.22 3.01
C ALA A 21 19.56 12.94 2.59
N GLY A 22 19.77 12.62 1.31
CA GLY A 22 21.10 12.63 0.69
C GLY A 22 21.52 14.07 0.43
N ALA A 23 22.61 14.50 1.06
CA ALA A 23 23.21 15.81 0.84
C ALA A 23 23.79 15.90 -0.59
N GLY A 24 23.35 16.90 -1.36
CA GLY A 24 23.93 17.27 -2.65
C GLY A 24 23.61 18.73 -2.95
N ALA A 25 24.63 19.58 -2.98
CA ALA A 25 24.51 20.99 -3.29
C ALA A 25 24.31 21.19 -4.80
N TYR A 26 23.09 21.47 -5.24
CA TYR A 26 22.79 22.03 -6.57
C TYR A 26 21.65 23.05 -6.44
N ALA A 27 21.50 23.89 -7.45
CA ALA A 27 20.73 25.13 -7.47
C ALA A 27 19.31 25.00 -6.87
N ALA A 28 18.76 26.14 -6.41
CA ALA A 28 17.40 26.23 -5.89
C ALA A 28 16.36 25.99 -6.99
N GLU A 29 16.25 24.74 -7.43
CA GLU A 29 15.20 24.24 -8.30
C GLU A 29 14.08 23.73 -7.39
N LYS A 30 12.86 24.17 -7.67
CA LYS A 30 11.75 24.10 -6.72
C LYS A 30 11.13 22.71 -6.74
N GLU A 31 11.84 21.72 -6.21
CA GLU A 31 11.26 20.41 -5.97
C GLU A 31 10.16 20.53 -4.90
N THR A 32 8.98 20.03 -5.22
CA THR A 32 7.89 19.94 -4.25
C THR A 32 7.72 18.49 -3.83
N TYR A 33 7.57 18.27 -2.52
CA TYR A 33 7.33 16.95 -1.94
C TYR A 33 6.16 17.02 -0.98
N GLY A 34 5.19 16.15 -1.18
CA GLY A 34 3.99 16.01 -0.35
C GLY A 34 3.87 14.58 0.16
N THR A 35 3.41 14.43 1.39
CA THR A 35 3.01 13.13 1.92
C THR A 35 1.76 13.28 2.76
N GLU A 36 0.73 12.52 2.40
CA GLU A 36 -0.52 12.44 3.14
C GLU A 36 -0.71 11.01 3.63
N THR A 37 -1.12 10.84 4.90
CA THR A 37 -1.52 9.53 5.42
C THR A 37 -2.88 9.63 6.07
N LYS A 38 -3.80 8.77 5.62
CA LYS A 38 -5.15 8.61 6.17
C LYS A 38 -5.29 7.21 6.74
N ILE A 39 -5.79 7.12 7.98
CA ILE A 39 -6.08 5.84 8.65
C ILE A 39 -7.53 5.87 9.10
N GLU A 40 -8.30 4.87 8.68
CA GLU A 40 -9.68 4.65 9.08
C GLU A 40 -9.75 3.28 9.76
N ARG A 41 -10.35 3.23 10.96
CA ARG A 41 -10.51 1.99 11.75
C ARG A 41 -11.95 1.92 12.24
N ASP A 42 -12.54 0.73 12.23
CA ASP A 42 -13.86 0.49 12.81
C ASP A 42 -13.79 -0.21 14.19
N SER A 43 -14.95 -0.41 14.80
CA SER A 43 -15.08 -1.07 16.11
C SER A 43 -14.69 -2.55 16.09
N ASP A 44 -14.75 -3.18 14.92
CA ASP A 44 -14.49 -4.62 14.73
C ASP A 44 -13.00 -4.90 14.53
N GLY A 45 -12.18 -3.85 14.51
CA GLY A 45 -10.72 -3.94 14.36
C GLY A 45 -10.26 -3.93 12.90
N ASN A 46 -11.18 -3.76 11.95
CA ASN A 46 -10.83 -3.55 10.54
C ASN A 46 -10.17 -2.20 10.40
N TYR A 47 -9.24 -2.09 9.46
CA TYR A 47 -8.64 -0.80 9.15
C TYR A 47 -8.26 -0.67 7.70
N THR A 48 -8.33 0.58 7.23
CA THR A 48 -7.75 1.03 5.98
C THR A 48 -6.70 2.07 6.28
N ARG A 49 -5.47 1.84 5.83
CA ARG A 49 -4.40 2.84 5.79
C ARG A 49 -4.13 3.19 4.34
N LYS A 50 -4.19 4.47 4.01
CA LYS A 50 -3.80 5.03 2.71
C LYS A 50 -2.66 6.01 2.94
N THR A 51 -1.56 5.84 2.24
CA THR A 51 -0.46 6.80 2.18
C THR A 51 -0.32 7.23 0.72
N THR A 52 -0.32 8.54 0.49
CA THR A 52 -0.08 9.16 -0.81
C THR A 52 1.18 10.01 -0.70
N GLU A 53 2.14 9.76 -1.57
CA GLU A 53 3.36 10.55 -1.72
C GLU A 53 3.33 11.19 -3.10
N GLU A 54 3.59 12.48 -3.17
CA GLU A 54 3.65 13.22 -4.42
C GLU A 54 4.97 13.99 -4.49
N SER A 55 5.57 14.03 -5.67
CA SER A 55 6.72 14.89 -5.94
C SER A 55 6.63 15.51 -7.32
N GLU A 56 7.12 16.73 -7.48
CA GLU A 56 7.33 17.37 -8.78
C GLU A 56 8.79 17.78 -8.88
N ASP A 57 9.47 17.30 -9.92
CA ASP A 57 10.85 17.70 -10.21
C ASP A 57 10.90 19.08 -10.88
N GLU A 58 12.11 19.61 -11.02
CA GLU A 58 12.37 20.89 -11.68
C GLU A 58 11.87 20.96 -13.14
N ASN A 59 11.79 19.81 -13.82
CA ASN A 59 11.29 19.68 -15.17
C ASN A 59 9.74 19.61 -15.22
N GLY A 60 9.08 19.70 -14.08
CA GLY A 60 7.62 19.59 -13.93
C GLY A 60 7.10 18.16 -14.02
N THR A 61 7.97 17.15 -13.96
CA THR A 61 7.58 15.75 -13.91
C THR A 61 6.95 15.44 -12.57
N LYS A 62 5.67 15.05 -12.60
CA LYS A 62 4.95 14.64 -11.41
C LYS A 62 5.08 13.14 -11.19
N VAL A 63 5.47 12.75 -9.99
CA VAL A 63 5.45 11.37 -9.53
C VAL A 63 4.46 11.25 -8.37
N GLU A 64 3.56 10.28 -8.46
CA GLU A 64 2.58 9.99 -7.41
C GLU A 64 2.70 8.51 -7.04
N ASN A 65 2.91 8.25 -5.74
CA ASN A 65 2.90 6.90 -5.16
C ASN A 65 1.76 6.79 -4.15
N GLU A 66 0.81 5.90 -4.40
CA GLU A 66 -0.28 5.59 -3.49
C GLU A 66 -0.11 4.17 -2.96
N ARG A 67 -0.01 4.01 -1.64
CA ARG A 67 -0.02 2.72 -0.97
C ARG A 67 -1.26 2.61 -0.09
N LYS A 68 -2.14 1.66 -0.41
CA LYS A 68 -3.33 1.34 0.38
C LYS A 68 -3.20 -0.06 0.99
N VAL A 69 -3.33 -0.14 2.31
CA VAL A 69 -3.42 -1.40 3.05
C VAL A 69 -4.80 -1.47 3.67
N LYS A 70 -5.54 -2.53 3.37
CA LYS A 70 -6.84 -2.84 3.98
C LYS A 70 -6.74 -4.17 4.70
N VAL A 71 -7.19 -4.19 5.95
CA VAL A 71 -7.34 -5.42 6.72
C VAL A 71 -8.77 -5.49 7.19
N ASP A 72 -9.42 -6.61 6.86
CA ASP A 72 -10.75 -6.97 7.30
C ASP A 72 -10.68 -8.28 8.09
N VAL A 73 -11.40 -8.34 9.19
CA VAL A 73 -11.57 -9.49 10.08
C VAL A 73 -13.06 -9.63 10.32
N ASP A 74 -13.59 -10.84 10.13
CA ASP A 74 -15.00 -11.10 10.41
C ASP A 74 -15.23 -11.74 11.79
N SER A 75 -16.50 -11.96 12.12
CA SER A 75 -16.91 -12.54 13.40
C SER A 75 -16.41 -13.95 13.65
N ASP A 76 -16.07 -14.68 12.59
CA ASP A 76 -15.53 -16.05 12.67
C ASP A 76 -14.01 -16.05 12.87
N GLY A 77 -13.38 -14.87 12.83
CA GLY A 77 -11.94 -14.68 12.92
C GLY A 77 -11.22 -14.90 11.58
N ASP A 78 -11.97 -15.09 10.49
CA ASP A 78 -11.41 -15.12 9.15
C ASP A 78 -10.90 -13.72 8.80
N ARG A 79 -9.78 -13.68 8.06
CA ARG A 79 -9.05 -12.42 7.81
C ARG A 79 -8.75 -12.25 6.34
N GLU A 80 -8.99 -11.05 5.84
CA GLU A 80 -8.55 -10.60 4.55
C GLU A 80 -7.56 -9.44 4.69
N THR A 81 -6.49 -9.48 3.91
CA THR A 81 -5.54 -8.38 3.78
C THR A 81 -5.34 -8.07 2.31
N THR A 82 -5.60 -6.83 1.94
CA THR A 82 -5.35 -6.30 0.59
C THR A 82 -4.28 -5.22 0.67
N VAL A 83 -3.22 -5.37 -0.11
CA VAL A 83 -2.20 -4.34 -0.33
C VAL A 83 -2.27 -3.90 -1.77
N GLU A 84 -2.53 -2.61 -1.98
CA GLU A 84 -2.55 -1.99 -3.30
C GLU A 84 -1.46 -0.92 -3.35
N THR A 85 -0.59 -0.99 -4.34
CA THR A 85 0.42 0.03 -4.63
C THR A 85 0.16 0.58 -6.02
N LYS A 86 0.05 1.89 -6.17
CA LYS A 86 0.00 2.57 -7.46
C LYS A 86 1.16 3.53 -7.56
N THR A 87 1.78 3.56 -8.73
CA THR A 87 2.79 4.55 -9.07
C THR A 87 2.40 5.18 -10.40
N SER A 88 2.45 6.49 -10.48
CA SER A 88 2.24 7.26 -11.70
C SER A 88 3.40 8.22 -11.92
N THR A 89 3.82 8.39 -13.16
CA THR A 89 4.82 9.37 -13.59
C THR A 89 4.27 10.15 -14.77
N ASP A 90 4.20 11.47 -14.66
CA ASP A 90 3.60 12.37 -15.64
C ASP A 90 4.54 13.54 -15.94
N PRO A 91 5.43 13.39 -16.94
CA PRO A 91 6.26 14.47 -17.43
C PRO A 91 5.43 15.60 -18.06
N LYS A 92 5.64 16.83 -17.61
CA LYS A 92 4.87 18.00 -18.06
C LYS A 92 4.94 18.19 -19.58
N GLY A 93 3.78 18.30 -20.21
CA GLY A 93 3.65 18.64 -21.63
C GLY A 93 4.05 17.54 -22.62
N LEU A 94 4.50 16.37 -22.15
CA LEU A 94 4.92 15.27 -23.03
C LEU A 94 3.79 14.25 -23.32
N LEU A 95 2.64 14.36 -22.64
CA LEU A 95 1.48 13.47 -22.80
C LEU A 95 1.83 11.97 -22.74
N ASN A 96 2.91 11.63 -22.04
CA ASN A 96 3.50 10.29 -21.97
C ASN A 96 3.37 9.68 -20.57
N LYS A 97 2.27 10.02 -19.87
CA LYS A 97 1.97 9.54 -18.52
C LYS A 97 2.05 8.01 -18.47
N LYS A 98 2.82 7.50 -17.51
CA LYS A 98 2.93 6.07 -17.21
C LYS A 98 2.31 5.79 -15.86
N SER A 99 1.66 4.65 -15.73
CA SER A 99 1.14 4.17 -14.45
C SER A 99 1.38 2.68 -14.29
N SER A 100 1.59 2.28 -13.04
CA SER A 100 1.60 0.88 -12.64
C SER A 100 0.77 0.71 -11.37
N LYS A 101 0.15 -0.45 -11.24
CA LYS A 101 -0.67 -0.83 -10.11
C LYS A 101 -0.40 -2.28 -9.78
N THR A 102 -0.02 -2.54 -8.54
CA THR A 102 0.08 -3.88 -7.97
C THR A 102 -1.00 -4.06 -6.93
N LYS A 103 -1.65 -5.22 -6.93
CA LYS A 103 -2.64 -5.61 -5.93
C LYS A 103 -2.32 -7.02 -5.45
N ASP A 104 -2.00 -7.12 -4.17
CA ASP A 104 -1.84 -8.37 -3.44
C ASP A 104 -3.03 -8.56 -2.51
N ARG A 105 -3.61 -9.75 -2.53
CA ARG A 105 -4.67 -10.15 -1.58
C ARG A 105 -4.22 -11.44 -0.89
N THR A 106 -4.39 -11.48 0.42
CA THR A 106 -4.30 -12.71 1.21
C THR A 106 -5.60 -12.86 1.99
N SER A 107 -6.28 -13.99 1.82
CA SER A 107 -7.47 -14.33 2.57
C SER A 107 -7.22 -15.62 3.34
N MET A 108 -7.54 -15.61 4.63
CA MET A 108 -7.59 -16.79 5.48
C MET A 108 -9.05 -17.07 5.78
N LYS A 109 -9.55 -18.22 5.31
CA LYS A 109 -10.92 -18.65 5.55
C LYS A 109 -10.96 -20.10 6.00
N ASN A 110 -11.51 -20.36 7.19
CA ASN A 110 -11.65 -21.71 7.72
C ASN A 110 -10.32 -22.50 7.67
N GLY A 111 -9.20 -21.85 8.02
CA GLY A 111 -7.86 -22.44 7.98
C GLY A 111 -7.22 -22.55 6.59
N LYS A 112 -7.94 -22.26 5.51
CA LYS A 112 -7.39 -22.21 4.14
C LYS A 112 -6.81 -20.84 3.84
N ILE A 113 -5.66 -20.79 3.17
CA ILE A 113 -5.04 -19.54 2.76
C ILE A 113 -5.12 -19.39 1.25
N GLU A 114 -5.75 -18.32 0.79
CA GLU A 114 -5.77 -17.90 -0.61
C GLU A 114 -4.91 -16.65 -0.78
N ARG A 115 -3.99 -16.68 -1.74
CA ARG A 115 -3.17 -15.55 -2.14
C ARG A 115 -3.45 -15.22 -3.60
N SER A 116 -3.59 -13.93 -3.90
CA SER A 116 -3.58 -13.47 -5.29
C SER A 116 -2.66 -12.28 -5.46
N HIS A 117 -2.00 -12.26 -6.61
CA HIS A 117 -1.13 -11.19 -7.06
C HIS A 117 -1.59 -10.73 -8.43
N LYS A 118 -1.68 -9.41 -8.63
CA LYS A 118 -2.02 -8.82 -9.92
C LYS A 118 -1.22 -7.55 -10.15
N ARG A 119 -0.55 -7.46 -11.29
CA ARG A 119 0.16 -6.27 -11.74
C ARG A 119 -0.44 -5.75 -13.05
N VAL A 120 -0.71 -4.46 -13.08
CA VAL A 120 -1.24 -3.72 -14.21
C VAL A 120 -0.29 -2.59 -14.55
N VAL A 121 0.11 -2.46 -15.82
CA VAL A 121 0.97 -1.38 -16.31
C VAL A 121 0.23 -0.69 -17.47
N ASN A 122 0.04 0.63 -17.37
CA ASN A 122 -0.66 1.44 -18.36
C ASN A 122 -2.03 0.85 -18.76
N GLY A 123 -2.78 0.36 -17.76
CA GLY A 123 -4.11 -0.25 -17.97
C GLY A 123 -4.10 -1.70 -18.47
N LYS A 124 -2.93 -2.30 -18.75
CA LYS A 124 -2.82 -3.69 -19.19
C LYS A 124 -2.32 -4.58 -18.06
N THR A 125 -3.01 -5.69 -17.79
CA THR A 125 -2.51 -6.73 -16.87
C THR A 125 -1.27 -7.36 -17.47
N VAL A 126 -0.16 -7.36 -16.72
CA VAL A 126 1.11 -7.97 -17.14
C VAL A 126 1.45 -9.21 -16.32
N GLU A 127 0.95 -9.31 -15.09
CA GLU A 127 1.15 -10.47 -14.21
C GLU A 127 -0.16 -10.71 -13.43
N GLU A 128 -0.58 -11.97 -13.33
CA GLU A 128 -1.73 -12.41 -12.53
C GLU A 128 -1.49 -13.83 -12.03
N GLU A 129 -1.46 -14.01 -10.71
CA GLU A 129 -1.21 -15.29 -10.06
C GLU A 129 -2.23 -15.51 -8.94
N ASN A 130 -2.70 -16.75 -8.81
CA ASN A 130 -3.58 -17.18 -7.73
C ASN A 130 -3.03 -18.47 -7.14
N HIS A 131 -2.93 -18.53 -5.81
CA HIS A 131 -2.39 -19.67 -5.10
C HIS A 131 -3.24 -19.97 -3.87
N THR A 132 -3.63 -21.25 -3.73
CA THR A 132 -4.40 -21.74 -2.59
C THR A 132 -3.57 -22.76 -1.83
N GLN A 133 -3.44 -22.58 -0.52
CA GLN A 133 -2.79 -23.53 0.39
C GLN A 133 -3.85 -24.14 1.32
N GLN A 134 -3.80 -25.46 1.46
CA GLN A 134 -4.62 -26.26 2.37
C GLN A 134 -3.81 -26.67 3.59
#